data_AF-A0A662UFR6-F1
#
_entry.id   AF-A0A662UFR6-F1
#
_cell.length_a   1.000
_cell.length_b   1.000
_cell.length_c   1.000
_cell.angle_alpha   90.00
_cell.angle_beta   90.00
_cell.angle_gamma   90.00
#
_symmetry.space_group_name_H-M   'P 1'
#
loop_
_entity.id
_entity.type
_entity.pdbx_description
1 polymer ?
#
loop_
_entity_poly.entity_id
_entity_poly.type
_entity_poly.pdbx_seq_one_letter_code
_entity_poly.pdbx_strand_id
1 'polypeptide(L)'
;MDRKIMELDGTPNFSRIGGNTAVATSLAVIKAAADTEGIPLFEFLGGRRATMLPVPLMNIINGGAHAGNDLSIQEFMIVPVGADTFTEALKIAVEIYAELKKILRDEYGKNAVNVGDEGGFAPPLRKTREALEVLMKAVKGAGYSEGEVYIALDAAATQFHDPKTGKYLIDREELNSEELLELYLGIVDEYPIVSIEDPFTEEGGEWFIQLRKALSGKAFVIGDDITVTNLERTKKSVEEGAIDGAIIKVNQIGLFTLAEEVIEYLLQAGRKAIISHRSGESEDATIAHIAVAYRTGLIKTGAPARGERTAKYNELLRIEDYLSGDAEFPGKNVF
;
A
#
# COMPACT_ATOMS: atom_id res chain seq x y z
N MET A 1 25.78 10.79 -4.25
CA MET A 1 25.42 11.08 -5.66
C MET A 1 24.18 11.96 -5.74
N ASP A 2 23.09 11.60 -5.05
CA ASP A 2 21.81 12.32 -5.03
C ASP A 2 21.91 13.84 -4.82
N ARG A 3 22.73 14.32 -3.88
CA ARG A 3 23.02 15.76 -3.72
C ARG A 3 23.54 16.41 -5.00
N LYS A 4 24.38 15.70 -5.76
CA LYS A 4 24.89 16.20 -7.03
C LYS A 4 23.81 16.28 -8.10
N ILE A 5 22.89 15.32 -8.13
CA ILE A 5 21.73 15.33 -9.03
C ILE A 5 20.85 16.55 -8.73
N MET A 6 20.58 16.83 -7.44
CA MET A 6 19.84 18.02 -7.01
C MET A 6 20.52 19.32 -7.44
N GLU A 7 21.84 19.44 -7.23
CA GLU A 7 22.61 20.62 -7.67
C GLU A 7 22.57 20.83 -9.18
N LEU A 8 22.69 19.74 -9.96
CA LEU A 8 22.71 19.80 -11.43
C LEU A 8 21.33 20.16 -12.01
N ASP A 9 20.25 19.65 -11.42
CA ASP A 9 18.91 20.02 -11.83
C ASP A 9 18.59 21.47 -11.42
N GLY A 10 18.75 21.79 -10.13
CA GLY A 10 18.53 23.12 -9.59
C GLY A 10 17.06 23.55 -9.55
N THR A 11 16.10 22.63 -9.68
CA THR A 11 14.66 22.86 -9.49
C THR A 11 14.11 21.96 -8.37
N PRO A 12 13.04 22.37 -7.67
CA PRO A 12 12.50 21.60 -6.54
C PRO A 12 11.82 20.29 -6.93
N ASN A 13 11.55 20.07 -8.23
CA ASN A 13 10.77 18.95 -8.73
C ASN A 13 11.46 18.17 -9.86
N PHE A 14 12.78 18.34 -10.02
CA PHE A 14 13.55 17.72 -11.09
C PHE A 14 13.03 18.00 -12.51
N SER A 15 12.48 19.19 -12.75
CA SER A 15 11.84 19.54 -14.03
C SER A 15 12.82 19.72 -15.20
N ARG A 16 14.13 19.83 -14.94
CA ARG A 16 15.15 19.96 -15.99
C ARG A 16 15.74 18.61 -16.42
N ILE A 17 16.05 17.74 -15.46
CA ILE A 17 16.62 16.40 -15.68
C ILE A 17 15.51 15.35 -15.88
N GLY A 18 14.35 15.58 -15.28
CA GLY A 18 13.25 14.63 -15.17
C GLY A 18 13.36 13.79 -13.90
N GLY A 19 12.28 13.76 -13.09
CA GLY A 19 12.22 12.95 -11.87
C GLY A 19 12.41 11.45 -12.12
N ASN A 20 11.99 10.95 -13.29
CA ASN A 20 12.24 9.59 -13.75
C ASN A 20 13.74 9.30 -13.96
N THR A 21 14.49 10.22 -14.58
CA THR A 21 15.94 10.10 -14.77
C THR A 21 16.67 10.18 -13.43
N ALA A 22 16.23 11.08 -12.55
CA ALA A 22 16.80 11.25 -11.21
C ALA A 22 16.67 9.96 -10.39
N VAL A 23 15.47 9.39 -10.30
CA VAL A 23 15.23 8.19 -9.48
C VAL A 23 15.94 6.98 -10.07
N ALA A 24 15.92 6.80 -11.40
CA ALA A 24 16.62 5.69 -12.04
C ALA A 24 18.13 5.75 -11.78
N THR A 25 18.73 6.94 -11.84
CA THR A 25 20.16 7.14 -11.55
C THR A 25 20.47 6.86 -10.08
N SER A 26 19.66 7.39 -9.16
CA SER A 26 19.80 7.19 -7.72
C SER A 26 19.75 5.69 -7.36
N LEU A 27 18.73 4.96 -7.86
CA LEU A 27 18.58 3.52 -7.63
C LEU A 27 19.70 2.68 -8.26
N ALA A 28 20.15 3.03 -9.47
CA ALA A 28 21.27 2.34 -10.11
C ALA A 28 22.57 2.48 -9.31
N VAL A 29 22.83 3.66 -8.74
CA VAL A 29 24.04 3.93 -7.97
C VAL A 29 24.05 3.15 -6.65
N ILE A 30 22.94 3.08 -5.91
CA ILE A 30 22.90 2.30 -4.66
C ILE A 30 23.03 0.80 -4.92
N LYS A 31 22.49 0.30 -6.04
CA LYS A 31 22.66 -1.10 -6.47
C LYS A 31 24.11 -1.41 -6.80
N ALA A 32 24.75 -0.55 -7.59
CA ALA A 32 26.16 -0.71 -7.93
C ALA A 32 27.07 -0.63 -6.69
N ALA A 33 26.72 0.21 -5.71
CA ALA A 33 27.46 0.28 -4.45
C ALA A 33 27.34 -1.01 -3.63
N ALA A 34 26.12 -1.57 -3.48
CA ALA A 34 25.91 -2.85 -2.81
C ALA A 34 26.67 -4.00 -3.50
N ASP A 35 26.61 -4.05 -4.84
CA ASP A 35 27.34 -5.04 -5.64
C ASP A 35 28.86 -4.91 -5.48
N THR A 36 29.38 -3.69 -5.41
CA THR A 36 30.82 -3.43 -5.19
C THR A 36 31.29 -3.92 -3.82
N GLU A 37 30.46 -3.78 -2.79
CA GLU A 37 30.73 -4.29 -1.45
C GLU A 37 30.48 -5.81 -1.32
N GLY A 38 29.88 -6.43 -2.34
CA GLY A 38 29.59 -7.86 -2.36
C GLY A 38 28.52 -8.30 -1.37
N ILE A 39 27.59 -7.40 -1.00
CA ILE A 39 26.49 -7.68 -0.06
C ILE A 39 25.13 -7.36 -0.69
N PRO A 40 24.04 -8.03 -0.26
CA PRO A 40 22.70 -7.74 -0.77
C PRO A 40 22.26 -6.30 -0.51
N LEU A 41 21.45 -5.74 -1.41
CA LEU A 41 21.01 -4.33 -1.32
C LEU A 41 20.29 -4.01 0.00
N PHE A 42 19.46 -4.92 0.52
CA PHE A 42 18.74 -4.66 1.79
C PHE A 42 19.69 -4.57 2.98
N GLU A 43 20.77 -5.38 2.99
CA GLU A 43 21.81 -5.36 4.02
C GLU A 43 22.73 -4.13 3.84
N PHE A 44 23.03 -3.75 2.60
CA PHE A 44 23.78 -2.53 2.31
C PHE A 44 23.07 -1.27 2.85
N LEU A 45 21.75 -1.21 2.71
CA LEU A 45 20.93 -0.08 3.16
C LEU A 45 20.64 -0.13 4.68
N GLY A 46 20.19 -1.27 5.20
CA GLY A 46 19.72 -1.38 6.59
C GLY A 46 20.75 -1.93 7.59
N GLY A 47 21.90 -2.39 7.11
CA GLY A 47 22.89 -3.11 7.88
C GLY A 47 22.37 -4.46 8.40
N ARG A 48 23.07 -5.02 9.38
CA ARG A 48 22.77 -6.35 9.96
C ARG A 48 21.41 -6.48 10.66
N ARG A 49 20.71 -5.36 10.90
CA ARG A 49 19.36 -5.38 11.51
C ARG A 49 18.26 -5.58 10.47
N ALA A 50 18.57 -5.59 9.17
CA ALA A 50 17.59 -5.73 8.11
C ALA A 50 17.12 -7.18 7.97
N THR A 51 16.39 -7.66 8.98
CA THR A 51 15.93 -9.05 9.10
C THR A 51 14.41 -9.19 9.04
N MET A 52 13.66 -8.08 9.11
CA MET A 52 12.20 -8.10 9.14
C MET A 52 11.61 -8.04 7.73
N LEU A 53 10.87 -9.09 7.36
CA LEU A 53 10.07 -9.15 6.15
C LEU A 53 8.76 -8.37 6.34
N PRO A 54 8.25 -7.67 5.32
CA PRO A 54 7.01 -6.92 5.42
C PRO A 54 5.77 -7.81 5.23
N VAL A 55 4.70 -7.51 5.96
CA VAL A 55 3.35 -8.03 5.67
C VAL A 55 2.83 -7.34 4.40
N PRO A 56 2.40 -8.10 3.38
CA PRO A 56 1.91 -7.51 2.14
C PRO A 56 0.45 -7.06 2.26
N LEU A 57 0.17 -5.83 1.81
CA LEU A 57 -1.18 -5.35 1.50
C LEU A 57 -1.43 -5.66 0.01
N MET A 58 -2.18 -6.71 -0.27
CA MET A 58 -2.36 -7.21 -1.63
C MET A 58 -3.70 -6.76 -2.22
N ASN A 59 -3.66 -5.85 -3.19
CA ASN A 59 -4.83 -5.42 -3.97
C ASN A 59 -5.41 -6.60 -4.76
N ILE A 60 -6.70 -6.89 -4.56
CA ILE A 60 -7.37 -8.02 -5.24
C ILE A 60 -8.75 -7.68 -5.82
N ILE A 61 -9.42 -6.61 -5.38
CA ILE A 61 -10.62 -6.04 -6.03
C ILE A 61 -10.39 -4.54 -6.24
N ASN A 62 -10.66 -4.08 -7.46
CA ASN A 62 -10.53 -2.69 -7.87
C ASN A 62 -11.90 -2.02 -8.07
N GLY A 63 -11.95 -0.74 -7.74
CA GLY A 63 -12.98 0.23 -8.09
C GLY A 63 -12.35 1.55 -8.54
N GLY A 64 -13.10 2.64 -8.43
CA GLY A 64 -12.63 3.99 -8.70
C GLY A 64 -11.98 4.14 -10.07
N ALA A 65 -10.87 4.87 -10.14
CA ALA A 65 -10.13 5.08 -11.38
C ALA A 65 -9.45 3.81 -11.92
N HIS A 66 -9.34 2.76 -11.11
CA HIS A 66 -8.67 1.50 -11.47
C HIS A 66 -9.63 0.47 -12.11
N ALA A 67 -10.93 0.78 -12.20
CA ALA A 67 -11.93 -0.10 -12.77
C ALA A 67 -13.00 0.65 -13.57
N GLY A 68 -13.58 -0.02 -14.57
CA GLY A 68 -14.77 0.46 -15.28
C GLY A 68 -16.09 0.02 -14.63
N ASN A 69 -16.08 -0.30 -13.33
CA ASN A 69 -17.28 -0.70 -12.57
C ASN A 69 -17.85 0.49 -11.78
N ASP A 70 -18.89 0.25 -10.99
CA ASP A 70 -19.57 1.30 -10.20
C ASP A 70 -19.04 1.38 -8.75
N LEU A 71 -17.95 0.68 -8.40
CA LEU A 71 -17.37 0.78 -7.05
C LEU A 71 -16.62 2.10 -6.90
N SER A 72 -16.91 2.88 -5.86
CA SER A 72 -16.21 4.15 -5.64
C SER A 72 -14.83 3.97 -4.99
N ILE A 73 -14.71 3.08 -3.99
CA ILE A 73 -13.42 2.76 -3.34
C ILE A 73 -12.49 2.13 -4.38
N GLN A 74 -11.25 2.65 -4.44
CA GLN A 74 -10.31 2.31 -5.49
C GLN A 74 -9.73 0.90 -5.32
N GLU A 75 -9.37 0.49 -4.11
CA GLU A 75 -8.77 -0.83 -3.87
C GLU A 75 -9.27 -1.48 -2.58
N PHE A 76 -9.50 -2.79 -2.69
CA PHE A 76 -9.76 -3.68 -1.57
C PHE A 76 -8.63 -4.70 -1.51
N MET A 77 -7.91 -4.69 -0.39
CA MET A 77 -6.70 -5.46 -0.20
C MET A 77 -6.89 -6.51 0.88
N ILE A 78 -6.24 -7.67 0.73
CA ILE A 78 -6.06 -8.63 1.83
C ILE A 78 -4.71 -8.44 2.48
N VAL A 79 -4.69 -8.71 3.79
CA VAL A 79 -3.52 -8.57 4.66
C VAL A 79 -3.35 -9.87 5.46
N PRO A 80 -2.53 -10.82 4.98
CA PRO A 80 -2.31 -12.12 5.61
C PRO A 80 -1.36 -12.01 6.82
N VAL A 81 -1.92 -11.72 7.99
CA VAL A 81 -1.16 -11.48 9.24
C VAL A 81 -1.03 -12.72 10.13
N GLY A 82 -1.80 -13.77 9.86
CA GLY A 82 -1.84 -15.01 10.65
C GLY A 82 -0.69 -15.97 10.36
N ALA A 83 0.14 -15.67 9.36
CA ALA A 83 1.30 -16.48 8.99
C ALA A 83 2.50 -16.23 9.93
N ASP A 84 3.37 -17.22 10.04
CA ASP A 84 4.63 -17.12 10.80
C ASP A 84 5.82 -16.67 9.92
N THR A 85 5.64 -16.71 8.59
CA THR A 85 6.67 -16.37 7.59
C THR A 85 6.07 -15.60 6.43
N PHE A 86 6.91 -14.85 5.70
CA PHE A 86 6.48 -14.19 4.48
C PHE A 86 6.07 -15.20 3.39
N THR A 87 6.79 -16.32 3.26
CA THR A 87 6.43 -17.42 2.35
C THR A 87 5.01 -17.92 2.61
N GLU A 88 4.65 -18.16 3.87
CA GLU A 88 3.30 -18.58 4.23
C GLU A 88 2.27 -17.48 3.99
N ALA A 89 2.58 -16.23 4.35
CA ALA A 89 1.71 -15.09 4.10
C ALA A 89 1.36 -14.93 2.60
N LEU A 90 2.37 -15.06 1.73
CA LEU A 90 2.19 -15.03 0.28
C LEU A 90 1.33 -16.20 -0.21
N LYS A 91 1.55 -17.41 0.32
CA LYS A 91 0.75 -18.59 -0.01
C LYS A 91 -0.74 -18.36 0.33
N ILE A 92 -1.04 -17.87 1.54
CA ILE A 92 -2.40 -17.54 1.98
C ILE A 92 -3.06 -16.60 0.96
N ALA A 93 -2.36 -15.53 0.58
CA ALA A 93 -2.90 -14.55 -0.36
C ALA A 93 -3.13 -15.13 -1.77
N VAL A 94 -2.24 -16.00 -2.26
CA VAL A 94 -2.40 -16.68 -3.56
C VAL A 94 -3.61 -17.61 -3.55
N GLU A 95 -3.83 -18.36 -2.47
CA GLU A 95 -4.99 -19.26 -2.33
C GLU A 95 -6.30 -18.48 -2.29
N ILE A 96 -6.35 -17.36 -1.56
CA ILE A 96 -7.52 -16.45 -1.52
C ILE A 96 -7.77 -15.82 -2.89
N TYR A 97 -6.72 -15.35 -3.57
CA TYR A 97 -6.85 -14.78 -4.91
C TYR A 97 -7.40 -15.80 -5.93
N ALA A 98 -6.98 -17.06 -5.84
CA ALA A 98 -7.48 -18.14 -6.68
C ALA A 98 -8.96 -18.48 -6.38
N GLU A 99 -9.35 -18.53 -5.11
CA GLU A 99 -10.76 -18.78 -4.74
C GLU A 99 -11.65 -17.60 -5.12
N LEU A 100 -11.20 -16.35 -4.92
CA LEU A 100 -11.91 -15.16 -5.38
C LEU A 100 -12.13 -15.21 -6.89
N LYS A 101 -11.10 -15.55 -7.66
CA LYS A 101 -11.22 -15.73 -9.12
C LYS A 101 -12.32 -16.72 -9.50
N LYS A 102 -12.40 -17.85 -8.79
CA LYS A 102 -13.43 -18.87 -9.04
C LYS A 102 -14.83 -18.33 -8.73
N ILE A 103 -15.01 -17.71 -7.55
CA ILE A 103 -16.29 -17.09 -7.14
C ILE A 103 -16.74 -16.06 -8.18
N LEU A 104 -15.86 -15.13 -8.56
CA LEU A 104 -16.20 -14.08 -9.53
C LEU A 104 -16.54 -14.66 -10.92
N ARG A 105 -15.83 -15.69 -11.35
CA ARG A 105 -16.12 -16.36 -12.62
C ARG A 105 -17.47 -17.07 -12.61
N ASP A 106 -17.82 -17.70 -11.50
CA ASP A 106 -19.06 -18.45 -11.36
C ASP A 106 -20.27 -17.51 -11.27
N GLU A 107 -20.13 -16.36 -10.59
CA GLU A 107 -21.21 -15.39 -10.38
C GLU A 107 -21.38 -14.41 -11.54
N TYR A 108 -20.28 -13.90 -12.11
CA TYR A 108 -20.29 -12.80 -13.09
C TYR A 108 -19.73 -13.19 -14.47
N GLY A 109 -19.29 -14.45 -14.62
CA GLY A 109 -18.79 -14.99 -15.88
C GLY A 109 -17.30 -14.73 -16.14
N LYS A 110 -16.82 -15.27 -17.27
CA LYS A 110 -15.39 -15.31 -17.61
C LYS A 110 -14.70 -13.94 -17.71
N ASN A 111 -15.44 -12.89 -18.03
CA ASN A 111 -14.86 -11.56 -18.21
C ASN A 111 -14.60 -10.84 -16.87
N ALA A 112 -15.29 -11.23 -15.80
CA ALA A 112 -15.13 -10.64 -14.47
C ALA A 112 -13.79 -10.98 -13.79
N VAL A 113 -13.05 -11.95 -14.35
CA VAL A 113 -11.73 -12.38 -13.86
C VAL A 113 -10.57 -11.85 -14.71
N ASN A 114 -10.85 -10.91 -15.61
CA ASN A 114 -9.80 -10.08 -16.19
C ASN A 114 -9.22 -9.19 -15.09
N VAL A 115 -7.93 -8.88 -15.24
CA VAL A 115 -7.16 -8.15 -14.22
C VAL A 115 -6.79 -6.76 -14.72
N GLY A 116 -6.77 -5.80 -13.81
CA GLY A 116 -6.30 -4.43 -14.07
C GLY A 116 -4.77 -4.31 -14.10
N ASP A 117 -4.27 -3.08 -14.04
CA ASP A 117 -2.84 -2.76 -14.06
C ASP A 117 -2.09 -3.35 -12.84
N GLU A 118 -2.77 -3.49 -11.72
CA GLU A 118 -2.20 -3.99 -10.47
C GLU A 118 -2.51 -5.46 -10.20
N GLY A 119 -3.18 -6.12 -11.14
CA GLY A 119 -3.49 -7.55 -11.06
C GLY A 119 -4.77 -7.89 -10.30
N GLY A 120 -5.38 -6.93 -9.60
CA GLY A 120 -6.70 -7.10 -8.97
C GLY A 120 -7.82 -7.26 -10.00
N PHE A 121 -8.94 -7.87 -9.58
CA PHE A 121 -10.13 -8.04 -10.40
C PHE A 121 -11.00 -6.77 -10.39
N ALA A 122 -11.80 -6.57 -11.43
CA ALA A 122 -12.77 -5.47 -11.51
C ALA A 122 -14.19 -6.02 -11.77
N PRO A 123 -14.78 -6.76 -10.82
CA PRO A 123 -16.12 -7.33 -10.97
C PRO A 123 -17.19 -6.22 -11.05
N PRO A 124 -18.38 -6.50 -11.59
CA PRO A 124 -19.46 -5.52 -11.75
C PRO A 124 -20.22 -5.26 -10.43
N LEU A 125 -19.47 -5.04 -9.36
CA LEU A 125 -19.97 -4.68 -8.04
C LEU A 125 -20.25 -3.18 -7.98
N ARG A 126 -21.12 -2.78 -7.05
CA ARG A 126 -21.63 -1.40 -6.98
C ARG A 126 -21.52 -0.78 -5.61
N LYS A 127 -21.46 -1.60 -4.56
CA LYS A 127 -21.38 -1.13 -3.18
C LYS A 127 -20.16 -1.67 -2.48
N THR A 128 -19.60 -0.86 -1.60
CA THR A 128 -18.47 -1.19 -0.75
C THR A 128 -18.71 -2.48 0.04
N ARG A 129 -19.89 -2.63 0.64
CA ARG A 129 -20.27 -3.85 1.38
C ARG A 129 -20.36 -5.09 0.49
N GLU A 130 -20.82 -4.97 -0.76
CA GLU A 130 -20.85 -6.11 -1.69
C GLU A 130 -19.42 -6.63 -1.98
N ALA A 131 -18.46 -5.71 -2.16
CA ALA A 131 -17.06 -6.08 -2.36
C ALA A 131 -16.46 -6.77 -1.12
N LEU A 132 -16.75 -6.24 0.07
CA LEU A 132 -16.30 -6.84 1.33
C LEU A 132 -16.92 -8.22 1.57
N GLU A 133 -18.21 -8.41 1.29
CA GLU A 133 -18.90 -9.70 1.42
C GLU A 133 -18.30 -10.77 0.51
N VAL A 134 -18.10 -10.45 -0.77
CA VAL A 134 -17.48 -11.37 -1.75
C VAL A 134 -16.04 -11.68 -1.35
N LEU A 135 -15.32 -10.69 -0.83
CA LEU A 135 -13.96 -10.87 -0.35
C LEU A 135 -13.91 -11.81 0.86
N MET A 136 -14.75 -11.59 1.87
CA MET A 136 -14.83 -12.46 3.05
C MET A 136 -15.29 -13.88 2.69
N LYS A 137 -16.17 -14.02 1.69
CA LYS A 137 -16.53 -15.32 1.12
C LYS A 137 -15.32 -16.03 0.50
N ALA A 138 -14.44 -15.32 -0.20
CA ALA A 138 -13.21 -15.88 -0.75
C ALA A 138 -12.20 -16.28 0.34
N VAL A 139 -12.01 -15.44 1.37
CA VAL A 139 -11.16 -15.76 2.54
C VAL A 139 -11.63 -17.07 3.18
N LYS A 140 -12.92 -17.17 3.48
CA LYS A 140 -13.52 -18.38 4.07
C LYS A 140 -13.45 -19.59 3.12
N GLY A 141 -13.69 -19.37 1.82
CA GLY A 141 -13.65 -20.42 0.80
C GLY A 141 -12.26 -21.03 0.61
N ALA A 142 -11.21 -20.23 0.81
CA ALA A 142 -9.82 -20.68 0.82
C ALA A 142 -9.41 -21.38 2.14
N GLY A 143 -10.30 -21.41 3.15
CA GLY A 143 -10.07 -22.12 4.41
C GLY A 143 -9.45 -21.28 5.53
N TYR A 144 -9.41 -19.96 5.39
CA TYR A 144 -8.86 -19.03 6.38
C TYR A 144 -9.97 -18.33 7.17
N SER A 145 -9.67 -17.92 8.41
CA SER A 145 -10.61 -17.22 9.27
C SER A 145 -10.36 -15.73 9.37
N GLU A 146 -11.38 -15.02 9.85
CA GLU A 146 -11.23 -13.69 10.43
C GLU A 146 -10.17 -13.75 11.53
N GLY A 147 -9.18 -12.86 11.45
CA GLY A 147 -8.00 -12.87 12.31
C GLY A 147 -6.78 -13.55 11.70
N GLU A 148 -6.87 -14.42 10.71
CA GLU A 148 -5.69 -14.85 9.93
C GLU A 148 -5.43 -13.87 8.79
N VAL A 149 -6.51 -13.31 8.24
CA VAL A 149 -6.49 -12.33 7.17
C VAL A 149 -7.37 -11.15 7.55
N TYR A 150 -6.82 -9.95 7.40
CA TYR A 150 -7.54 -8.69 7.54
C TYR A 150 -7.67 -8.00 6.18
N ILE A 151 -8.44 -6.91 6.15
CA ILE A 151 -8.69 -6.12 4.95
C ILE A 151 -8.08 -4.73 5.13
N ALA A 152 -7.48 -4.23 4.06
CA ALA A 152 -7.09 -2.83 3.94
C ALA A 152 -7.85 -2.19 2.77
N LEU A 153 -8.18 -0.91 2.89
CA LEU A 153 -8.88 -0.15 1.86
C LEU A 153 -8.01 0.99 1.38
N ASP A 154 -8.04 1.26 0.08
CA ASP A 154 -7.63 2.53 -0.51
C ASP A 154 -8.88 3.19 -1.10
N ALA A 155 -9.39 4.20 -0.39
CA ALA A 155 -10.59 4.90 -0.81
C ALA A 155 -10.30 5.81 -2.00
N ALA A 156 -9.13 6.46 -2.04
CA ALA A 156 -8.80 7.52 -2.98
C ALA A 156 -9.94 8.55 -3.10
N ALA A 157 -10.41 9.08 -1.95
CA ALA A 157 -11.67 9.82 -1.86
C ALA A 157 -11.77 11.05 -2.78
N THR A 158 -10.63 11.62 -3.17
CA THR A 158 -10.54 12.65 -4.21
C THR A 158 -11.26 12.25 -5.51
N GLN A 159 -11.24 10.97 -5.89
CA GLN A 159 -11.84 10.46 -7.13
C GLN A 159 -13.38 10.50 -7.13
N PHE A 160 -13.99 10.44 -5.95
CA PHE A 160 -15.45 10.48 -5.80
C PHE A 160 -15.95 11.72 -5.06
N HIS A 161 -15.09 12.70 -4.81
CA HIS A 161 -15.48 13.98 -4.26
C HIS A 161 -15.92 14.96 -5.36
N ASP A 162 -17.07 15.60 -5.19
CA ASP A 162 -17.53 16.69 -6.06
C ASP A 162 -17.11 18.05 -5.47
N PRO A 163 -16.13 18.75 -6.06
CA PRO A 163 -15.67 20.03 -5.55
C PRO A 163 -16.70 21.15 -5.61
N LYS A 164 -17.80 20.99 -6.37
CA LYS A 164 -18.87 22.00 -6.43
C LYS A 164 -19.82 21.92 -5.24
N THR A 165 -20.13 20.70 -4.81
CA THR A 165 -21.06 20.44 -3.70
C THR A 165 -20.34 20.22 -2.38
N GLY A 166 -19.05 19.87 -2.41
CA GLY A 166 -18.27 19.49 -1.22
C GLY A 166 -18.67 18.12 -0.66
N LYS A 167 -19.33 17.29 -1.48
CA LYS A 167 -19.85 15.97 -1.09
C LYS A 167 -19.11 14.85 -1.79
N TYR A 168 -19.26 13.65 -1.26
CA TYR A 168 -18.67 12.40 -1.75
C TYR A 168 -19.75 11.50 -2.36
N LEU A 169 -19.54 11.05 -3.59
CA LEU A 169 -20.41 10.12 -4.29
C LEU A 169 -19.92 8.67 -4.10
N ILE A 170 -20.36 8.04 -3.02
CA ILE A 170 -19.98 6.66 -2.66
C ILE A 170 -21.21 5.77 -2.59
N ASP A 171 -21.11 4.55 -3.11
CA ASP A 171 -22.19 3.55 -3.10
C ASP A 171 -23.53 4.05 -3.69
N ARG A 172 -23.45 5.03 -4.61
CA ARG A 172 -24.57 5.77 -5.26
C ARG A 172 -25.34 6.71 -4.33
N GLU A 173 -24.73 7.09 -3.22
CA GLU A 173 -25.25 8.07 -2.27
C GLU A 173 -24.32 9.30 -2.25
N GLU A 174 -24.92 10.48 -2.05
CA GLU A 174 -24.16 11.71 -1.81
C GLU A 174 -24.01 11.91 -0.31
N LEU A 175 -22.80 11.72 0.20
CA LEU A 175 -22.48 11.87 1.61
C LEU A 175 -21.68 13.15 1.83
N ASN A 176 -21.97 13.87 2.90
CA ASN A 176 -21.04 14.86 3.44
C ASN A 176 -19.91 14.15 4.22
N SER A 177 -18.88 14.88 4.65
CA SER A 177 -17.74 14.28 5.35
C SER A 177 -18.07 13.58 6.67
N GLU A 178 -19.07 14.06 7.42
CA GLU A 178 -19.53 13.42 8.67
C GLU A 178 -20.21 12.08 8.34
N GLU A 179 -21.08 12.06 7.34
CA GLU A 179 -21.74 10.84 6.86
C GLU A 179 -20.73 9.83 6.29
N LEU A 180 -19.69 10.29 5.59
CA LEU A 180 -18.61 9.43 5.10
C LEU A 180 -17.76 8.86 6.24
N LEU A 181 -17.48 9.65 7.28
CA LEU A 181 -16.82 9.18 8.49
C LEU A 181 -17.63 8.05 9.14
N GLU A 182 -18.93 8.23 9.32
CA GLU A 182 -19.82 7.21 9.89
C GLU A 182 -19.89 5.94 9.02
N LEU A 183 -19.84 6.08 7.70
CA LEU A 183 -19.73 4.94 6.79
C LEU A 183 -18.46 4.12 7.06
N TYR A 184 -17.30 4.77 7.20
CA TYR A 184 -16.06 4.06 7.55
C TYR A 184 -16.12 3.40 8.92
N LEU A 185 -16.68 4.07 9.93
CA LEU A 185 -16.84 3.48 11.27
C LEU A 185 -17.69 2.21 11.22
N GLY A 186 -18.82 2.26 10.52
CA GLY A 186 -19.69 1.08 10.33
C GLY A 186 -18.97 -0.07 9.62
N ILE A 187 -18.19 0.24 8.58
CA ILE A 187 -17.41 -0.79 7.86
C ILE A 187 -16.33 -1.41 8.76
N VAL A 188 -15.62 -0.63 9.58
CA VAL A 188 -14.63 -1.17 10.53
C VAL A 188 -15.26 -1.99 11.65
N ASP A 189 -16.50 -1.66 12.07
CA ASP A 189 -17.22 -2.44 13.08
C ASP A 189 -17.80 -3.76 12.51
N GLU A 190 -18.11 -3.80 11.21
CA GLU A 190 -18.70 -4.95 10.52
C GLU A 190 -17.65 -5.93 9.95
N TYR A 191 -16.46 -5.45 9.57
CA TYR A 191 -15.44 -6.22 8.83
C TYR A 191 -14.06 -6.09 9.48
N PRO A 192 -13.14 -7.06 9.28
CA PRO A 192 -11.79 -7.03 9.87
C PRO A 192 -10.88 -6.04 9.14
N ILE A 193 -11.21 -4.74 9.18
CA ILE A 193 -10.46 -3.68 8.53
C ILE A 193 -9.30 -3.23 9.43
N VAL A 194 -8.08 -3.21 8.90
CA VAL A 194 -6.87 -2.79 9.65
C VAL A 194 -6.31 -1.46 9.19
N SER A 195 -6.64 -1.00 7.98
CA SER A 195 -6.21 0.31 7.50
C SER A 195 -7.12 0.87 6.41
N ILE A 196 -7.25 2.19 6.41
CA ILE A 196 -7.93 2.98 5.37
C ILE A 196 -6.96 4.04 4.86
N GLU A 197 -6.61 3.95 3.58
CA GLU A 197 -5.79 4.89 2.82
C GLU A 197 -6.70 5.93 2.14
N ASP A 198 -6.29 7.20 2.24
CA ASP A 198 -6.96 8.39 1.68
C ASP A 198 -8.50 8.43 1.83
N PRO A 199 -9.01 8.38 3.08
CA PRO A 199 -10.45 8.38 3.37
C PRO A 199 -11.18 9.68 2.98
N PHE A 200 -10.47 10.80 2.89
CA PHE A 200 -10.99 12.12 2.52
C PHE A 200 -10.05 12.80 1.52
N THR A 201 -10.47 13.91 0.91
CA THR A 201 -9.58 14.70 0.04
C THR A 201 -8.42 15.33 0.82
N GLU A 202 -7.38 15.76 0.11
CA GLU A 202 -6.20 16.38 0.72
C GLU A 202 -6.50 17.69 1.47
N GLU A 203 -7.59 18.39 1.12
CA GLU A 203 -8.06 19.57 1.85
C GLU A 203 -8.86 19.22 3.12
N GLY A 204 -9.26 17.95 3.28
CA GLY A 204 -10.08 17.44 4.38
C GLY A 204 -9.32 17.11 5.66
N GLY A 205 -8.20 17.79 5.96
CA GLY A 205 -7.29 17.42 7.07
C GLY A 205 -7.96 17.26 8.45
N GLU A 206 -8.98 18.07 8.77
CA GLU A 206 -9.76 17.93 10.01
C GLU A 206 -10.48 16.56 10.09
N TRP A 207 -11.00 16.06 8.97
CA TRP A 207 -11.71 14.79 8.90
C TRP A 207 -10.79 13.59 9.04
N PHE A 208 -9.54 13.68 8.55
CA PHE A 208 -8.51 12.70 8.86
C PHE A 208 -8.27 12.58 10.37
N ILE A 209 -8.13 13.71 11.07
CA ILE A 209 -7.91 13.74 12.52
C ILE A 209 -9.10 13.12 13.26
N GLN A 210 -10.33 13.48 12.88
CA GLN A 210 -11.54 12.94 13.49
C GLN A 210 -11.67 11.43 13.29
N LEU A 211 -11.47 10.95 12.05
CA LEU A 211 -11.55 9.52 11.74
C LEU A 211 -10.45 8.74 12.47
N ARG A 212 -9.20 9.22 12.43
CA ARG A 212 -8.08 8.59 13.13
C ARG A 212 -8.32 8.49 14.63
N LYS A 213 -8.88 9.53 15.24
CA LYS A 213 -9.26 9.51 16.65
C LYS A 213 -10.36 8.48 16.94
N ALA A 214 -11.38 8.40 16.08
CA ALA A 214 -12.49 7.47 16.22
C ALA A 214 -12.07 6.00 15.99
N LEU A 215 -11.08 5.76 15.12
CA LEU A 215 -10.52 4.44 14.81
C LEU A 215 -9.36 4.01 15.71
N SER A 216 -9.00 4.82 16.72
CA SER A 216 -7.86 4.55 17.59
C SER A 216 -7.95 3.14 18.23
N GLY A 217 -6.94 2.32 17.97
CA GLY A 217 -6.87 0.93 18.45
C GLY A 217 -7.69 -0.09 17.65
N LYS A 218 -8.34 0.34 16.55
CA LYS A 218 -9.10 -0.54 15.64
C LYS A 218 -8.45 -0.64 14.25
N ALA A 219 -8.14 0.50 13.63
CA ALA A 219 -7.57 0.56 12.29
C ALA A 219 -6.68 1.80 12.12
N PHE A 220 -5.75 1.73 11.18
CA PHE A 220 -4.89 2.86 10.82
C PHE A 220 -5.51 3.76 9.77
N VAL A 221 -5.27 5.06 9.91
CA VAL A 221 -5.51 6.04 8.84
C VAL A 221 -4.19 6.34 8.13
N ILE A 222 -4.13 6.02 6.83
CA ILE A 222 -2.93 6.14 6.00
C ILE A 222 -3.10 7.28 5.00
N GLY A 223 -2.06 8.10 4.84
CA GLY A 223 -2.04 9.16 3.83
C GLY A 223 -1.17 8.82 2.62
N ASP A 224 -1.69 9.00 1.41
CA ASP A 224 -0.96 8.96 0.14
C ASP A 224 -1.02 10.33 -0.54
N ASP A 225 -2.18 10.77 -1.00
CA ASP A 225 -2.39 12.08 -1.63
C ASP A 225 -2.10 13.24 -0.68
N ILE A 226 -2.44 13.13 0.61
CA ILE A 226 -2.19 14.22 1.57
C ILE A 226 -0.69 14.41 1.86
N THR A 227 0.13 13.37 1.69
CA THR A 227 1.57 13.41 1.99
C THR A 227 2.45 13.50 0.76
N VAL A 228 2.03 12.91 -0.35
CA VAL A 228 2.76 12.75 -1.62
C VAL A 228 4.23 12.35 -1.48
N THR A 229 4.56 11.53 -0.47
CA THR A 229 5.96 11.20 -0.12
C THR A 229 6.83 12.46 0.05
N ASN A 230 6.25 13.58 0.49
CA ASN A 230 6.94 14.84 0.74
C ASN A 230 7.16 15.01 2.25
N LEU A 231 8.41 15.26 2.66
CA LEU A 231 8.78 15.34 4.07
C LEU A 231 8.00 16.40 4.85
N GLU A 232 7.82 17.60 4.30
CA GLU A 232 7.16 18.70 5.00
C GLU A 232 5.64 18.48 5.13
N ARG A 233 5.00 17.95 4.07
CA ARG A 233 3.59 17.53 4.15
C ARG A 233 3.40 16.40 5.17
N THR A 234 4.30 15.41 5.15
CA THR A 234 4.27 14.28 6.09
C THR A 234 4.43 14.75 7.54
N LYS A 235 5.40 15.64 7.82
CA LYS A 235 5.59 16.23 9.14
C LYS A 235 4.33 16.91 9.64
N LYS A 236 3.76 17.79 8.81
CA LYS A 236 2.52 18.49 9.13
C LYS A 236 1.39 17.51 9.48
N SER A 237 1.14 16.50 8.64
CA SER A 237 0.08 15.52 8.89
C SER A 237 0.31 14.70 10.17
N VAL A 238 1.56 14.39 10.51
CA VAL A 238 1.93 13.68 11.74
C VAL A 238 1.77 14.57 12.98
N GLU A 239 2.22 15.81 12.92
CA GLU A 239 2.14 16.81 14.01
C GLU A 239 0.69 17.20 14.34
N GLU A 240 -0.16 17.34 13.31
CA GLU A 240 -1.60 17.59 13.47
C GLU A 240 -2.35 16.33 13.96
N GLY A 241 -1.70 15.16 13.92
CA GLY A 241 -2.29 13.90 14.34
C GLY A 241 -3.33 13.34 13.37
N ALA A 242 -3.19 13.65 12.07
CA ALA A 242 -4.10 13.27 11.00
C ALA A 242 -3.90 11.83 10.51
N ILE A 243 -2.67 11.28 10.59
CA ILE A 243 -2.32 9.97 10.03
C ILE A 243 -1.55 9.09 11.03
N ASP A 244 -1.75 7.77 10.93
CA ASP A 244 -0.95 6.75 11.61
C ASP A 244 0.26 6.32 10.78
N GLY A 245 0.25 6.62 9.48
CA GLY A 245 1.34 6.35 8.56
C GLY A 245 1.09 6.91 7.17
N ALA A 246 2.04 6.68 6.28
CA ALA A 246 1.96 7.15 4.91
C ALA A 246 2.47 6.13 3.90
N ILE A 247 1.95 6.25 2.68
CA ILE A 247 2.43 5.54 1.50
C ILE A 247 3.71 6.19 0.98
N ILE A 248 4.74 5.38 0.77
CA ILE A 248 6.05 5.81 0.31
C ILE A 248 6.27 5.33 -1.13
N LYS A 249 6.23 6.28 -2.07
CA LYS A 249 6.49 6.06 -3.49
C LYS A 249 7.80 6.74 -3.86
N VAL A 250 8.88 5.97 -3.98
CA VAL A 250 10.24 6.51 -4.20
C VAL A 250 10.32 7.42 -5.43
N ASN A 251 9.64 7.06 -6.52
CA ASN A 251 9.63 7.85 -7.74
C ASN A 251 8.82 9.16 -7.64
N GLN A 252 7.97 9.31 -6.61
CA GLN A 252 7.15 10.50 -6.40
C GLN A 252 7.97 11.68 -5.86
N ILE A 253 9.00 11.38 -5.07
CA ILE A 253 9.96 12.39 -4.56
C ILE A 253 11.26 12.45 -5.38
N GLY A 254 11.49 11.47 -6.26
CA GLY A 254 12.48 11.51 -7.34
C GLY A 254 13.90 11.04 -6.97
N LEU A 255 14.26 10.93 -5.69
CA LEU A 255 15.56 10.41 -5.24
C LEU A 255 15.39 9.49 -4.05
N PHE A 256 16.25 8.46 -3.95
CA PHE A 256 16.22 7.54 -2.82
C PHE A 256 16.53 8.24 -1.50
N THR A 257 17.55 9.11 -1.44
CA THR A 257 17.86 9.84 -0.20
C THR A 257 16.69 10.69 0.30
N LEU A 258 15.88 11.26 -0.60
CA LEU A 258 14.69 12.02 -0.19
C LEU A 258 13.56 11.12 0.31
N ALA A 259 13.38 9.93 -0.28
CA ALA A 259 12.41 8.95 0.19
C ALA A 259 12.83 8.37 1.56
N GLU A 260 14.12 8.10 1.74
CA GLU A 260 14.74 7.66 2.99
C GLU A 260 14.44 8.65 4.13
N GLU A 261 14.61 9.95 3.92
CA GLU A 261 14.30 10.98 4.93
C GLU A 261 12.83 10.90 5.41
N VAL A 262 11.89 10.61 4.52
CA VAL A 262 10.47 10.44 4.88
C VAL A 262 10.23 9.14 5.66
N ILE A 263 10.85 8.04 5.22
CA ILE A 263 10.77 6.74 5.91
C ILE A 263 11.31 6.87 7.33
N GLU A 264 12.51 7.43 7.49
CA GLU A 264 13.14 7.59 8.80
C GLU A 264 12.32 8.49 9.72
N TYR A 265 11.78 9.59 9.20
CA TYR A 265 10.92 10.48 9.97
C TYR A 265 9.68 9.76 10.52
N LEU A 266 8.96 9.02 9.66
CA LEU A 266 7.77 8.27 10.08
C LEU A 266 8.11 7.24 11.16
N LEU A 267 9.17 6.45 10.95
CA LEU A 267 9.58 5.43 11.91
C LEU A 267 10.02 6.03 13.25
N GLN A 268 10.78 7.14 13.24
CA GLN A 268 11.17 7.87 14.45
C GLN A 268 9.97 8.47 15.19
N ALA A 269 8.94 8.89 14.45
CA ALA A 269 7.69 9.39 15.01
C ALA A 269 6.72 8.26 15.46
N GLY A 270 7.12 6.99 15.38
CA GLY A 270 6.28 5.85 15.72
C GLY A 270 5.11 5.63 14.75
N ARG A 271 5.24 6.10 13.51
CA ARG A 271 4.27 6.00 12.42
C ARG A 271 4.66 4.89 11.43
N LYS A 272 3.70 4.44 10.62
CA LYS A 272 3.95 3.46 9.57
C LYS A 272 4.50 4.13 8.31
N ALA A 273 5.51 3.53 7.71
CA ALA A 273 5.99 3.85 6.37
C ALA A 273 5.67 2.66 5.47
N ILE A 274 4.65 2.75 4.62
CA ILE A 274 4.24 1.64 3.77
C ILE A 274 4.90 1.81 2.41
N ILE A 275 5.92 1.01 2.13
CA ILE A 275 6.60 1.06 0.82
C ILE A 275 5.63 0.60 -0.25
N SER A 276 5.47 1.40 -1.31
CA SER A 276 4.44 1.17 -2.32
C SER A 276 4.96 1.15 -3.75
N HIS A 277 4.30 0.34 -4.57
CA HIS A 277 4.45 0.31 -6.02
C HIS A 277 3.79 1.53 -6.69
N ARG A 278 3.74 1.51 -8.02
CA ARG A 278 2.93 2.38 -8.86
C ARG A 278 2.09 1.54 -9.81
N SER A 279 0.96 2.09 -10.29
CA SER A 279 0.09 1.40 -11.25
C SER A 279 0.84 1.09 -12.56
N GLY A 280 1.72 1.98 -13.03
CA GLY A 280 2.72 1.64 -14.06
C GLY A 280 4.03 1.19 -13.43
N GLU A 281 4.38 -0.09 -13.54
CA GLU A 281 5.60 -0.63 -12.94
C GLU A 281 6.42 -1.53 -13.88
N SER A 282 7.65 -1.80 -13.46
CA SER A 282 8.68 -2.61 -14.10
C SER A 282 8.97 -3.89 -13.30
N GLU A 283 9.92 -4.69 -13.77
CA GLU A 283 10.46 -5.85 -13.07
C GLU A 283 11.42 -5.49 -11.91
N ASP A 284 11.75 -4.21 -11.73
CA ASP A 284 12.67 -3.76 -10.70
C ASP A 284 12.13 -4.04 -9.29
N ALA A 285 12.86 -4.79 -8.46
CA ALA A 285 12.40 -5.18 -7.12
C ALA A 285 12.97 -4.32 -5.97
N THR A 286 13.53 -3.13 -6.23
CA THR A 286 14.19 -2.32 -5.19
C THR A 286 13.30 -2.04 -3.99
N ILE A 287 12.01 -1.82 -4.20
CA ILE A 287 11.07 -1.54 -3.11
C ILE A 287 10.94 -2.69 -2.10
N ALA A 288 11.18 -3.94 -2.52
CA ALA A 288 11.25 -5.09 -1.60
C ALA A 288 12.45 -4.97 -0.66
N HIS A 289 13.62 -4.62 -1.21
CA HIS A 289 14.83 -4.40 -0.41
C HIS A 289 14.66 -3.22 0.55
N ILE A 290 14.03 -2.13 0.12
CA ILE A 290 13.79 -0.95 0.98
C ILE A 290 12.89 -1.33 2.16
N ALA A 291 11.80 -2.07 1.94
CA ALA A 291 10.91 -2.49 3.01
C ALA A 291 11.63 -3.30 4.10
N VAL A 292 12.53 -4.21 3.70
CA VAL A 292 13.34 -5.02 4.63
C VAL A 292 14.45 -4.20 5.28
N ALA A 293 15.17 -3.37 4.51
CA ALA A 293 16.27 -2.53 4.99
C ALA A 293 15.85 -1.64 6.15
N TYR A 294 14.72 -0.95 6.01
CA TYR A 294 14.21 -0.04 7.04
C TYR A 294 13.25 -0.71 8.01
N ARG A 295 13.06 -2.03 7.90
CA ARG A 295 12.14 -2.81 8.74
C ARG A 295 10.76 -2.15 8.82
N THR A 296 10.22 -1.74 7.67
CA THR A 296 8.98 -0.96 7.63
C THR A 296 7.76 -1.77 8.07
N GLY A 297 7.88 -3.09 8.03
CA GLY A 297 6.85 -4.05 8.46
C GLY A 297 5.70 -4.22 7.47
N LEU A 298 5.45 -3.26 6.58
CA LEU A 298 4.36 -3.28 5.60
C LEU A 298 4.86 -2.94 4.19
N ILE A 299 4.26 -3.57 3.17
CA ILE A 299 4.49 -3.27 1.75
C ILE A 299 3.19 -3.37 0.94
N LYS A 300 2.94 -2.44 0.02
CA LYS A 300 1.82 -2.47 -0.95
C LYS A 300 2.39 -2.63 -2.35
N THR A 301 2.30 -3.83 -2.93
CA THR A 301 2.91 -4.09 -4.25
C THR A 301 2.01 -4.86 -5.23
N GLY A 302 0.69 -4.73 -5.04
CA GLY A 302 -0.35 -5.22 -5.96
C GLY A 302 -0.77 -6.66 -5.71
N ALA A 303 -1.56 -7.23 -6.63
CA ALA A 303 -2.02 -8.60 -6.54
C ALA A 303 -0.87 -9.61 -6.71
N PRO A 304 -1.04 -10.87 -6.29
CA PRO A 304 -0.14 -11.97 -6.67
C PRO A 304 -0.35 -12.40 -8.14
N ALA A 305 -0.41 -11.41 -9.05
CA ALA A 305 -0.58 -11.56 -10.48
C ALA A 305 0.20 -10.47 -11.21
N ARG A 306 0.57 -10.74 -12.47
CA ARG A 306 1.40 -9.88 -13.33
C ARG A 306 2.88 -9.82 -12.91
N GLY A 307 3.76 -9.76 -13.90
CA GLY A 307 5.20 -9.96 -13.70
C GLY A 307 5.85 -8.87 -12.86
N GLU A 308 5.45 -7.62 -13.10
CA GLU A 308 5.92 -6.43 -12.41
C GLU A 308 5.54 -6.39 -10.92
N ARG A 309 4.47 -7.10 -10.52
CA ARG A 309 4.06 -7.25 -9.11
C ARG A 309 4.78 -8.42 -8.46
N THR A 310 4.65 -9.59 -9.09
CA THR A 310 5.23 -10.85 -8.60
C THR A 310 6.75 -10.79 -8.52
N ALA A 311 7.44 -9.95 -9.29
CA ALA A 311 8.87 -9.69 -9.15
C ALA A 311 9.26 -9.27 -7.73
N LYS A 312 8.46 -8.45 -7.05
CA LYS A 312 8.74 -7.96 -5.69
C LYS A 312 8.48 -9.04 -4.66
N TYR A 313 7.38 -9.77 -4.78
CA TYR A 313 7.09 -10.92 -3.91
C TYR A 313 8.15 -12.01 -4.03
N ASN A 314 8.58 -12.31 -5.26
CA ASN A 314 9.67 -13.27 -5.49
C ASN A 314 10.99 -12.78 -4.90
N GLU A 315 11.27 -11.48 -4.93
CA GLU A 315 12.46 -10.93 -4.27
C GLU A 315 12.37 -11.05 -2.75
N LEU A 316 11.20 -10.79 -2.15
CA LEU A 316 10.99 -11.01 -0.72
C LEU A 316 11.17 -12.48 -0.32
N LEU A 317 10.76 -13.45 -1.16
CA LEU A 317 11.06 -14.87 -0.93
C LEU A 317 12.58 -15.15 -0.97
N ARG A 318 13.32 -14.53 -1.89
CA ARG A 318 14.79 -14.67 -1.96
C ARG A 318 15.48 -14.05 -0.75
N ILE A 319 15.00 -12.90 -0.29
CA ILE A 319 15.52 -12.24 0.91
C ILE A 319 15.24 -13.10 2.14
N GLU A 320 14.03 -13.64 2.28
CA GLU A 320 13.68 -14.56 3.37
C GLU A 320 14.58 -15.81 3.36
N ASP A 321 14.78 -16.44 2.20
CA ASP A 321 15.69 -17.59 2.05
C ASP A 321 17.14 -17.24 2.41
N TYR A 322 17.64 -16.08 1.95
CA TYR A 322 18.98 -15.59 2.29
C TYR A 322 19.17 -15.38 3.79
N LEU A 323 18.18 -14.79 4.46
CA LEU A 323 18.18 -14.57 5.90
C LEU A 323 18.04 -15.88 6.68
N SER A 324 17.40 -16.91 6.09
CA SER A 324 17.23 -18.23 6.69
C SER A 324 16.65 -18.12 8.12
N GLY A 325 17.37 -18.60 9.14
CA GLY A 325 16.90 -18.58 10.53
C GLY A 325 16.86 -17.19 11.18
N ASP A 326 17.47 -16.18 10.55
CA ASP A 326 17.45 -14.80 11.05
C ASP A 326 16.23 -14.01 10.53
N ALA A 327 15.45 -14.56 9.60
CA ALA A 327 14.26 -13.91 9.05
C ALA A 327 13.18 -13.72 10.13
N GLU A 328 12.68 -12.50 10.25
CA GLU A 328 11.58 -12.14 11.14
C GLU A 328 10.34 -11.77 10.31
N PHE A 329 9.18 -12.29 10.67
CA PHE A 329 7.90 -11.86 10.11
C PHE A 329 7.01 -11.33 11.23
N PRO A 330 6.58 -10.05 11.19
CA PRO A 330 5.88 -9.44 12.32
C PRO A 330 4.43 -9.91 12.45
N GLY A 331 3.83 -10.44 11.37
CA GLY A 331 2.42 -10.85 11.35
C GLY A 331 1.51 -9.76 11.91
N LYS A 332 0.67 -10.12 12.88
CA LYS A 332 -0.25 -9.17 13.55
C LYS A 332 0.46 -8.05 14.31
N ASN A 333 1.67 -8.26 14.80
CA ASN A 333 2.38 -7.29 15.65
C ASN A 333 2.80 -6.02 14.89
N VAL A 334 2.59 -5.98 13.57
CA VAL A 334 2.79 -4.78 12.78
C VAL A 334 1.66 -3.75 12.95
N PHE A 335 0.51 -4.14 13.50
CA PHE A 335 -0.65 -3.27 13.75
C PHE A 335 -0.77 -2.88 15.23
#